data_AF-A0A9K3N5L3-F1
#
_entry.id   AF-A0A9K3N5L3-F1
#
_cell.length_a   1.000
_cell.length_b   1.000
_cell.length_c   1.000
_cell.angle_alpha   90.00
_cell.angle_beta   90.00
_cell.angle_gamma   90.00
#
_symmetry.space_group_name_H-M   'P 1'
#
loop_
_entity.id
_entity.type
_entity.pdbx_description
1 polymer ?
#
loop_
_entity_poly.entity_id
_entity_poly.type
_entity_poly.pdbx_seq_one_letter_code
_entity_poly.pdbx_strand_id
1 'polypeptide(L)'
;MNSRRGGGQLNKEAVRLSQHFENEGTDRVAWDRNPILFYPGGKRKLYGYMATKGDMDIFNKHSKGKVKLKFEMVSYHEKVVDQLKQMNEENQQLHWYKDKAVTHQMHAKALEESIDLVSKKLRKKEVEDRIKKERTQQHCEELEEALDSQEQFFKDQLKLMKYARNAKESEFDKLQEEDRVRVEGSYSAVDPQREEKLEEIKEFQEEREKLKSMYMKKKIELEKWFDTELTQLMDKYTHIN
;
A
#
# COMPACT_ATOMS: atom_id res chain seq x y z
N MET A 1 29.70 35.95 -16.86
CA MET A 1 29.08 36.70 -15.74
C MET A 1 30.07 37.59 -14.95
N ASN A 2 31.05 38.27 -15.60
CA ASN A 2 32.12 38.99 -14.87
C ASN A 2 32.15 40.52 -15.02
N SER A 3 31.10 41.16 -15.55
CA SER A 3 31.16 42.61 -15.86
C SER A 3 30.60 43.56 -14.79
N ARG A 4 30.01 43.07 -13.69
CA ARG A 4 29.24 43.92 -12.75
C ARG A 4 29.99 44.42 -11.51
N ARG A 5 31.14 43.83 -11.15
CA ARG A 5 31.90 44.27 -9.95
C ARG A 5 32.71 45.57 -10.16
N GLY A 6 32.97 45.98 -11.40
CA GLY A 6 33.81 47.14 -11.68
C GLY A 6 33.18 48.50 -11.39
N GLY A 7 31.86 48.65 -11.58
CA GLY A 7 31.20 49.96 -11.53
C GLY A 7 31.15 50.59 -10.12
N GLY A 8 30.86 49.78 -9.09
CA GLY A 8 30.79 50.26 -7.71
C GLY A 8 32.15 50.63 -7.11
N GLN A 9 33.24 50.04 -7.62
CA GLN A 9 34.60 50.28 -7.13
C GLN A 9 35.21 51.54 -7.77
N LEU A 10 34.98 51.73 -9.07
CA LEU A 10 35.43 52.91 -9.82
C LEU A 10 34.79 54.21 -9.31
N ASN A 11 33.50 54.20 -8.94
CA ASN A 11 32.84 55.38 -8.35
C ASN A 11 33.43 55.75 -6.98
N LYS A 12 33.72 54.76 -6.13
CA LYS A 12 34.33 55.01 -4.82
C LYS A 12 35.74 55.59 -4.94
N GLU A 13 36.53 55.10 -5.91
CA GLU A 13 37.85 55.63 -6.20
C GLU A 13 37.79 57.07 -6.75
N ALA A 14 36.86 57.36 -7.66
CA ALA A 14 36.67 58.70 -8.20
C ALA A 14 36.27 59.74 -7.14
N VAL A 15 35.37 59.38 -6.22
CA VAL A 15 34.98 60.24 -5.09
C VAL A 15 36.17 60.50 -4.16
N ARG A 16 36.92 59.46 -3.80
CA ARG A 16 38.12 59.58 -2.95
C ARG A 16 39.18 60.48 -3.59
N LEU A 17 39.38 60.35 -4.90
CA LEU A 17 40.35 61.17 -5.63
C LEU A 17 39.93 62.64 -5.69
N SER A 18 38.64 62.94 -5.93
CA SER A 18 38.14 64.33 -5.89
C SER A 18 38.39 64.98 -4.53
N GLN A 19 38.08 64.26 -3.46
CA GLN A 19 38.25 64.77 -2.10
C GLN A 19 39.73 64.97 -1.72
N HIS A 20 40.63 64.18 -2.31
CA HIS A 20 42.07 64.39 -2.14
C HIS A 20 42.53 65.74 -2.71
N PHE A 21 42.11 66.11 -3.93
CA PHE A 21 42.44 67.40 -4.53
C PHE A 21 41.79 68.59 -3.80
N GLU A 22 40.59 68.40 -3.24
CA GLU A 22 39.93 69.36 -2.32
C GLU A 22 40.77 69.62 -1.08
N ASN A 23 41.27 68.57 -0.43
CA ASN A 23 42.12 68.72 0.75
C ASN A 23 43.47 69.39 0.44
N GLU A 24 44.01 69.19 -0.76
CA GLU A 24 45.25 69.83 -1.21
C GLU A 24 45.08 71.28 -1.72
N GLY A 25 43.84 71.79 -1.78
CA GLY A 25 43.55 73.12 -2.33
C GLY A 25 43.82 73.23 -3.83
N THR A 26 43.62 72.12 -4.54
CA THR A 26 43.84 71.96 -5.99
C THR A 26 42.60 71.41 -6.69
N ASP A 27 41.45 71.78 -6.13
CA ASP A 27 40.12 71.41 -6.61
C ASP A 27 39.63 72.31 -7.74
N ARG A 28 38.37 72.09 -8.15
CA ARG A 28 37.68 72.92 -9.13
C ARG A 28 37.70 74.40 -8.75
N VAL A 29 37.43 74.75 -7.50
CA VAL A 29 37.33 76.16 -7.09
C VAL A 29 38.68 76.85 -7.24
N ALA A 30 39.77 76.15 -6.90
CA ALA A 30 41.13 76.64 -7.10
C ALA A 30 41.48 76.79 -8.60
N TRP A 31 40.99 75.88 -9.45
CA TRP A 31 41.18 75.95 -10.90
C TRP A 31 40.42 77.12 -11.55
N ASP A 32 39.15 77.32 -11.19
CA ASP A 32 38.26 78.31 -11.84
C ASP A 32 38.59 79.75 -11.45
N ARG A 33 39.18 80.00 -10.26
CA ARG A 33 39.46 81.36 -9.76
C ARG A 33 40.76 81.95 -10.30
N ASN A 34 41.89 81.27 -10.10
CA ASN A 34 43.20 81.71 -10.58
C ASN A 34 44.18 80.52 -10.62
N PRO A 35 44.24 79.78 -11.73
CA PRO A 35 45.01 78.55 -11.79
C PRO A 35 46.52 78.83 -11.79
N ILE A 36 47.19 78.37 -10.73
CA ILE A 36 48.65 78.41 -10.64
C ILE A 36 49.18 77.19 -11.39
N LEU A 37 49.75 77.42 -12.58
CA LEU A 37 50.17 76.34 -13.47
C LEU A 37 51.41 75.59 -12.98
N PHE A 38 52.26 76.22 -12.16
CA PHE A 38 53.55 75.66 -11.75
C PHE A 38 53.82 75.91 -10.27
N TYR A 39 54.40 74.92 -9.60
CA TYR A 39 55.01 75.08 -8.28
C TYR A 39 56.30 75.93 -8.38
N PRO A 40 56.74 76.57 -7.28
CA PRO A 40 58.09 77.11 -7.19
C PRO A 40 59.10 76.00 -7.50
N GLY A 41 59.87 76.15 -8.59
CA GLY A 41 60.75 75.10 -9.14
C GLY A 41 60.29 74.49 -10.47
N GLY A 42 59.23 75.02 -11.10
CA GLY A 42 58.89 74.74 -12.51
C GLY A 42 58.12 73.44 -12.77
N LYS A 43 57.80 72.66 -11.74
CA LYS A 43 56.94 71.47 -11.88
C LYS A 43 55.48 71.89 -12.05
N ARG A 44 54.78 71.29 -13.02
CA ARG A 44 53.35 71.58 -13.26
C ARG A 44 52.51 71.14 -12.07
N LYS A 45 51.61 72.02 -11.63
CA LYS A 45 50.66 71.73 -10.57
C LYS A 45 49.44 71.01 -11.15
N LEU A 46 49.07 69.89 -10.54
CA LEU A 46 47.90 69.13 -10.96
C LEU A 46 46.67 69.62 -10.21
N TYR A 47 45.55 69.64 -10.92
CA TYR A 47 44.23 69.91 -10.38
C TYR A 47 43.33 68.73 -10.70
N GLY A 48 42.40 68.43 -9.80
CA GLY A 48 41.47 67.32 -9.99
C GLY A 48 40.15 67.56 -9.29
N TYR A 49 39.07 67.08 -9.89
CA TYR A 49 37.72 67.20 -9.37
C TYR A 49 36.79 66.22 -10.08
N MET A 50 35.63 65.95 -9.48
CA MET A 50 34.60 65.14 -10.12
C MET A 50 34.01 65.89 -11.33
N ALA A 51 34.06 65.26 -12.50
CA ALA A 51 33.48 65.82 -13.70
C ALA A 51 31.95 65.86 -13.58
N THR A 52 31.38 67.01 -13.88
CA THR A 52 29.95 67.26 -14.00
C THR A 52 29.57 67.28 -15.48
N LYS A 53 28.26 67.28 -15.75
CA LYS A 53 27.74 67.46 -17.11
C LYS A 53 28.34 68.69 -17.82
N GLY A 54 28.50 69.79 -17.09
CA GLY A 54 29.03 71.04 -17.62
C GLY A 54 30.46 70.89 -18.15
N ASP A 55 31.32 70.13 -17.48
CA ASP A 55 32.71 69.91 -17.93
C ASP A 55 32.76 69.11 -19.22
N MET A 56 31.88 68.11 -19.34
CA MET A 56 31.76 67.31 -20.56
C MET A 56 31.25 68.15 -21.72
N ASP A 57 30.31 69.07 -21.47
CA ASP A 57 29.79 70.00 -22.47
C ASP A 57 30.85 71.02 -22.91
N ILE A 58 31.61 71.60 -21.97
CA ILE A 58 32.74 72.50 -22.25
C ILE A 58 33.82 71.76 -23.05
N PHE A 59 34.20 70.57 -22.60
CA PHE A 59 35.18 69.73 -23.29
C PHE A 59 34.76 69.43 -24.74
N ASN A 60 33.50 69.05 -24.95
CA ASN A 60 32.95 68.77 -26.27
C ASN A 60 32.85 70.03 -27.16
N LYS A 61 32.66 71.23 -26.58
CA LYS A 61 32.63 72.50 -27.33
C LYS A 61 33.99 72.89 -27.92
N HIS A 62 35.07 72.62 -27.20
CA HIS A 62 36.43 73.03 -27.59
C HIS A 62 37.21 71.95 -28.35
N SER A 63 36.67 70.73 -28.44
CA SER A 63 37.27 69.61 -29.17
C SER A 63 37.04 69.71 -30.69
N LYS A 64 37.94 70.38 -31.43
CA LYS A 64 37.78 70.68 -32.87
C LYS A 64 38.02 69.52 -33.86
N GLY A 65 38.18 68.26 -33.43
CA GLY A 65 38.58 67.20 -34.37
C GLY A 65 38.35 65.74 -33.97
N LYS A 66 37.62 65.45 -32.89
CA LYS A 66 37.27 64.07 -32.52
C LYS A 66 35.79 64.01 -32.16
N VAL A 67 35.15 62.91 -32.54
CA VAL A 67 33.73 62.63 -32.29
C VAL A 67 33.36 63.08 -30.87
N LYS A 68 32.30 63.90 -30.73
CA LYS A 68 31.81 64.36 -29.41
C LYS A 68 31.71 63.15 -28.48
N LEU A 69 32.32 63.24 -27.29
CA LEU A 69 32.30 62.12 -26.35
C LEU A 69 30.85 61.88 -25.93
N LYS A 70 30.34 60.68 -26.18
CA LYS A 70 29.01 60.26 -25.71
C LYS A 70 29.11 59.93 -24.24
N PHE A 71 28.31 60.59 -23.42
CA PHE A 71 28.24 60.31 -21.99
C PHE A 71 26.79 60.20 -21.54
N GLU A 72 26.56 59.40 -20.51
CA GLU A 72 25.26 59.24 -19.85
C GLU A 72 25.40 59.80 -18.44
N MET A 73 24.55 60.77 -18.09
CA MET A 73 24.47 61.25 -16.71
C MET A 73 23.64 60.25 -15.93
N VAL A 74 24.27 59.55 -14.98
CA VAL A 74 23.56 58.65 -14.09
C VAL A 74 23.83 59.02 -12.64
N SER A 75 22.79 58.98 -11.83
CA SER A 75 22.93 59.27 -10.41
C SER A 75 23.63 58.12 -9.69
N TYR A 76 24.44 58.46 -8.69
CA TYR A 76 25.03 57.46 -7.80
C TYR A 76 23.95 56.62 -7.10
N HIS A 77 22.82 57.24 -6.76
CA HIS A 77 21.70 56.57 -6.10
C HIS A 77 21.18 55.41 -6.95
N GLU A 78 20.87 55.69 -8.22
CA GLU A 78 20.32 54.69 -9.14
C GLU A 78 21.34 53.59 -9.48
N LYS A 79 22.58 53.95 -9.85
CA LYS A 79 23.57 52.96 -10.31
C LYS A 79 24.25 52.18 -9.20
N VAL A 80 24.26 52.67 -7.95
CA VAL A 80 24.99 52.01 -6.86
C VAL A 80 24.07 51.68 -5.69
N VAL A 81 23.25 52.62 -5.23
CA VAL A 81 22.42 52.40 -4.04
C VAL A 81 21.26 51.45 -4.33
N ASP A 82 20.55 51.65 -5.44
CA ASP A 82 19.40 50.79 -5.77
C ASP A 82 19.84 49.38 -6.14
N GLN A 83 20.98 49.24 -6.83
CA GLN A 83 21.60 47.93 -7.07
C GLN A 83 21.96 47.22 -5.76
N LEU A 84 22.51 47.94 -4.77
CA LEU A 84 22.85 47.35 -3.47
C LEU A 84 21.60 46.92 -2.69
N LYS A 85 20.52 47.71 -2.73
CA LYS A 85 19.24 47.36 -2.10
C LYS A 85 18.66 46.09 -2.73
N GLN A 86 18.60 46.04 -4.07
CA GLN A 86 18.13 44.87 -4.79
C GLN A 86 18.94 43.62 -4.42
N MET A 87 20.26 43.73 -4.41
CA MET A 87 21.13 42.59 -4.07
C MET A 87 20.89 42.10 -2.64
N ASN A 88 20.61 43.00 -1.71
CA ASN A 88 20.29 42.66 -0.33
C ASN A 88 18.94 41.94 -0.22
N GLU A 89 17.93 42.41 -0.93
CA GLU A 89 16.60 41.76 -1.01
C GLU A 89 16.69 40.36 -1.63
N GLU A 90 17.43 40.23 -2.74
CA GLU A 90 17.68 38.93 -3.39
C GLU A 90 18.40 37.95 -2.44
N ASN A 91 19.37 38.44 -1.65
CA ASN A 91 20.05 37.61 -0.66
C ASN A 91 19.12 37.14 0.46
N GLN A 92 18.19 37.98 0.92
CA GLN A 92 17.18 37.58 1.91
C GLN A 92 16.26 36.50 1.36
N GLN A 93 15.81 36.65 0.11
CA GLN A 93 15.01 35.62 -0.57
C GLN A 93 15.78 34.30 -0.71
N LEU A 94 17.07 34.38 -1.06
CA LEU A 94 17.93 33.19 -1.19
C LEU A 94 18.03 32.41 0.12
N HIS A 95 18.13 33.08 1.26
CA HIS A 95 18.08 32.42 2.56
C HIS A 95 16.76 31.68 2.79
N TRP A 96 15.62 32.31 2.48
CA TRP A 96 14.31 31.67 2.60
C TRP A 96 14.19 30.43 1.72
N TYR A 97 14.64 30.50 0.46
CA TYR A 97 14.63 29.34 -0.44
C TYR A 97 15.52 28.21 0.06
N LYS A 98 16.68 28.54 0.64
CA LYS A 98 17.59 27.55 1.22
C LYS A 98 16.94 26.82 2.40
N ASP A 99 16.35 27.57 3.33
CA ASP A 99 15.69 26.98 4.50
C ASP A 99 14.50 26.11 4.08
N LYS A 100 13.71 26.58 3.12
CA LYS A 100 12.61 25.81 2.54
C LYS A 100 13.08 24.54 1.82
N ALA A 101 14.22 24.58 1.12
CA ALA A 101 14.79 23.40 0.50
C ALA A 101 15.21 22.35 1.53
N VAL A 102 15.81 22.78 2.65
CA VAL A 102 16.19 21.89 3.76
C VAL A 102 14.95 21.24 4.38
N THR A 103 13.89 22.00 4.64
CA THR A 103 12.65 21.41 5.21
C THR A 103 12.03 20.40 4.27
N HIS A 104 11.94 20.69 2.97
CA HIS A 104 11.45 19.72 1.97
C HIS A 104 12.32 18.46 1.91
N GLN A 105 13.64 18.59 1.98
CA GLN A 105 14.56 17.45 1.99
C GLN A 105 14.35 16.56 3.23
N MET A 106 14.16 17.16 4.40
CA MET A 106 13.86 16.41 5.63
C MET A 106 12.54 15.65 5.52
N HIS A 107 11.49 16.28 4.99
CA HIS A 107 10.20 15.63 4.75
C HIS A 107 10.31 14.46 3.76
N ALA A 108 11.05 14.64 2.67
CA ALA A 108 11.27 13.59 1.68
C ALA A 108 11.96 12.37 2.29
N LYS A 109 13.01 12.60 3.10
CA LYS A 109 13.74 11.52 3.79
C LYS A 109 12.84 10.77 4.79
N ALA A 110 12.05 11.49 5.58
CA ALA A 110 11.11 10.87 6.52
C ALA A 110 10.03 10.03 5.81
N LEU A 111 9.57 10.48 4.64
CA LEU A 111 8.62 9.73 3.83
C LEU A 111 9.25 8.44 3.28
N GLU A 112 10.48 8.51 2.78
CA GLU A 112 11.23 7.36 2.28
C GLU A 112 11.41 6.29 3.37
N GLU A 113 11.81 6.69 4.58
CA GLU A 113 11.94 5.81 5.74
C GLU A 113 10.59 5.16 6.13
N SER A 114 9.49 5.92 6.06
CA SER A 114 8.14 5.41 6.31
C SER A 114 7.71 4.37 5.27
N ILE A 115 7.97 4.64 3.99
CA ILE A 115 7.67 3.72 2.89
C ILE A 115 8.43 2.40 3.09
N ASP A 116 9.73 2.46 3.36
CA ASP A 116 10.52 1.25 3.60
C ASP A 116 9.99 0.42 4.78
N LEU A 117 9.61 1.09 5.89
CA LEU A 117 9.02 0.43 7.05
C LEU A 117 7.69 -0.25 6.69
N VAL A 118 6.79 0.43 5.99
CA VAL A 118 5.49 -0.12 5.60
C VAL A 118 5.68 -1.28 4.62
N SER A 119 6.58 -1.17 3.64
CA SER A 119 6.88 -2.26 2.71
C SER A 119 7.43 -3.49 3.43
N LYS A 120 8.30 -3.33 4.44
CA LYS A 120 8.76 -4.44 5.27
C LYS A 120 7.63 -5.11 6.05
N LYS A 121 6.72 -4.32 6.63
CA LYS A 121 5.54 -4.87 7.34
C LYS A 121 4.59 -5.61 6.40
N LEU A 122 4.36 -5.07 5.19
CA LEU A 122 3.51 -5.69 4.18
C LEU A 122 4.05 -7.07 3.78
N ARG A 123 5.35 -7.16 3.45
CA ARG A 123 5.99 -8.44 3.12
C ARG A 123 5.85 -9.50 4.23
N LYS A 124 6.02 -9.09 5.49
CA LYS A 124 5.82 -10.01 6.63
C LYS A 124 4.38 -10.51 6.70
N LYS A 125 3.40 -9.60 6.56
CA LYS A 125 1.98 -9.94 6.59
C LYS A 125 1.60 -10.89 5.45
N GLU A 126 2.09 -10.65 4.23
CA GLU A 126 1.84 -11.52 3.08
C GLU A 126 2.35 -12.96 3.31
N VAL A 127 3.53 -13.11 3.92
CA VAL A 127 4.08 -14.42 4.29
C VAL A 127 3.23 -15.08 5.37
N GLU A 128 2.84 -14.34 6.41
CA GLU A 128 1.96 -14.86 7.47
C GLU A 128 0.60 -15.30 6.92
N ASP A 129 -0.01 -14.51 6.04
CA ASP A 129 -1.30 -14.83 5.43
C ASP A 129 -1.20 -16.05 4.51
N ARG A 130 -0.09 -16.20 3.77
CA ARG A 130 0.18 -17.42 2.99
C ARG A 130 0.29 -18.65 3.88
N ILE A 131 1.08 -18.58 4.94
CA ILE A 131 1.26 -19.70 5.89
C ILE A 131 -0.08 -20.09 6.53
N LYS A 132 -0.90 -19.10 6.91
CA LYS A 132 -2.23 -19.38 7.46
C LYS A 132 -3.11 -20.13 6.46
N LYS A 133 -3.14 -19.69 5.20
CA LYS A 133 -3.89 -20.37 4.14
C LYS A 133 -3.41 -21.81 3.93
N GLU A 134 -2.09 -22.01 3.83
CA GLU A 134 -1.49 -23.35 3.68
C GLU A 134 -1.88 -24.27 4.85
N ARG A 135 -1.81 -23.78 6.10
CA ARG A 135 -2.22 -24.56 7.28
C ARG A 135 -3.71 -24.89 7.29
N THR A 136 -4.57 -23.94 6.94
CA THR A 136 -6.01 -24.20 6.85
C THR A 136 -6.30 -25.25 5.78
N GLN A 137 -5.65 -25.15 4.62
CA GLN A 137 -5.80 -26.12 3.55
C GLN A 137 -5.37 -27.53 3.99
N GLN A 138 -4.19 -27.67 4.59
CA GLN A 138 -3.71 -28.96 5.13
C GLN A 138 -4.71 -29.56 6.12
N HIS A 139 -5.27 -28.74 7.00
CA HIS A 139 -6.24 -29.23 7.98
C HIS A 139 -7.57 -29.67 7.33
N CYS A 140 -8.00 -29.01 6.25
CA CYS A 140 -9.15 -29.45 5.48
C CYS A 140 -8.89 -30.79 4.78
N GLU A 141 -7.69 -30.97 4.19
CA GLU A 141 -7.27 -32.22 3.56
C GLU A 141 -7.24 -33.38 4.58
N GLU A 142 -6.65 -33.16 5.76
CA GLU A 142 -6.63 -34.15 6.85
C GLU A 142 -8.04 -34.55 7.31
N LEU A 143 -8.97 -33.58 7.39
CA LEU A 143 -10.35 -33.84 7.77
C LEU A 143 -11.08 -34.68 6.70
N GLU A 144 -10.84 -34.39 5.43
CA GLU A 144 -11.39 -35.16 4.31
C GLU A 144 -10.90 -36.62 4.34
N GLU A 145 -9.59 -36.83 4.51
CA GLU A 145 -9.01 -38.18 4.64
C GLU A 145 -9.56 -38.95 5.85
N ALA A 146 -9.78 -38.27 6.97
CA ALA A 146 -10.37 -38.87 8.17
C ALA A 146 -11.84 -39.28 7.94
N LEU A 147 -12.62 -38.45 7.25
CA LEU A 147 -14.01 -38.74 6.89
C LEU A 147 -14.10 -39.92 5.91
N ASP A 148 -13.25 -39.97 4.89
CA ASP A 148 -13.19 -41.07 3.93
C ASP A 148 -12.84 -42.39 4.62
N SER A 149 -11.86 -42.35 5.53
CA SER A 149 -11.47 -43.52 6.34
C SER A 149 -12.62 -44.03 7.21
N GLN A 150 -13.37 -43.11 7.83
CA GLN A 150 -14.53 -43.46 8.65
C GLN A 150 -15.68 -44.02 7.81
N GLU A 151 -15.97 -43.43 6.65
CA GLU A 151 -16.99 -43.91 5.73
C GLU A 151 -16.67 -45.33 5.25
N GLN A 152 -15.40 -45.58 4.88
CA GLN A 152 -14.94 -46.91 4.47
C GLN A 152 -15.09 -47.95 5.59
N PHE A 153 -14.75 -47.59 6.83
CA PHE A 153 -14.96 -48.46 7.99
C PHE A 153 -16.44 -48.86 8.14
N PHE A 154 -17.37 -47.91 8.07
CA PHE A 154 -18.80 -48.21 8.18
C PHE A 154 -19.33 -49.01 6.98
N LYS A 155 -18.87 -48.71 5.77
CA LYS A 155 -19.19 -49.51 4.57
C LYS A 155 -18.80 -50.97 4.77
N ASP A 156 -17.63 -51.23 5.34
CA ASP A 156 -17.15 -52.60 5.57
C ASP A 156 -17.90 -53.31 6.71
N GLN A 157 -18.24 -52.61 7.79
CA GLN A 157 -19.15 -53.14 8.83
C GLN A 157 -20.52 -53.52 8.26
N LEU A 158 -21.10 -52.67 7.41
CA LEU A 158 -22.39 -52.94 6.77
C LEU A 158 -22.31 -54.13 5.81
N LYS A 159 -21.21 -54.29 5.07
CA LYS A 159 -20.99 -55.49 4.24
C LYS A 159 -20.95 -56.74 5.11
N LEU A 160 -20.19 -56.72 6.22
CA LEU A 160 -20.10 -57.85 7.13
C LEU A 160 -21.49 -58.25 7.69
N MET A 161 -22.28 -57.27 8.14
CA MET A 161 -23.64 -57.52 8.61
C MET A 161 -24.56 -58.06 7.51
N LYS A 162 -24.44 -57.56 6.28
CA LYS A 162 -25.19 -58.08 5.12
C LYS A 162 -24.83 -59.54 4.85
N TYR A 163 -23.55 -59.91 4.86
CA TYR A 163 -23.13 -61.30 4.70
C TYR A 163 -23.68 -62.20 5.82
N ALA A 164 -23.58 -61.76 7.08
CA ALA A 164 -24.14 -62.51 8.21
C ALA A 164 -25.66 -62.69 8.12
N ARG A 165 -26.39 -61.63 7.71
CA ARG A 165 -27.84 -61.68 7.46
C ARG A 165 -28.18 -62.68 6.36
N ASN A 166 -27.52 -62.59 5.20
CA ASN A 166 -27.80 -63.45 4.06
C ASN A 166 -27.51 -64.93 4.38
N ALA A 167 -26.46 -65.21 5.18
CA ALA A 167 -26.17 -66.57 5.63
C ALA A 167 -27.30 -67.12 6.53
N LYS A 168 -27.80 -66.32 7.48
CA LYS A 168 -28.92 -66.69 8.34
C LYS A 168 -30.24 -66.83 7.58
N GLU A 169 -30.48 -65.97 6.60
CA GLU A 169 -31.66 -66.05 5.73
C GLU A 169 -31.62 -67.32 4.87
N SER A 170 -30.45 -67.72 4.36
CA SER A 170 -30.29 -69.00 3.67
C SER A 170 -30.51 -70.22 4.58
N GLU A 171 -30.09 -70.17 5.85
CA GLU A 171 -30.43 -71.20 6.85
C GLU A 171 -31.94 -71.26 7.10
N PHE A 172 -32.59 -70.10 7.20
CA PHE A 172 -34.04 -70.00 7.42
C PHE A 172 -34.85 -70.53 6.23
N ASP A 173 -34.45 -70.21 5.00
CA ASP A 173 -35.12 -70.69 3.79
C ASP A 173 -35.07 -72.23 3.70
N LYS A 174 -33.94 -72.85 4.05
CA LYS A 174 -33.82 -74.31 4.13
C LYS A 174 -34.76 -74.91 5.17
N LEU A 175 -34.84 -74.31 6.35
CA LEU A 175 -35.73 -74.77 7.42
C LEU A 175 -37.20 -74.69 6.97
N GLN A 176 -37.59 -73.60 6.31
CA GLN A 176 -38.94 -73.43 5.78
C GLN A 176 -39.27 -74.46 4.70
N GLU A 177 -38.33 -74.79 3.82
CA GLU A 177 -38.53 -75.80 2.79
C GLU A 177 -38.67 -77.20 3.38
N GLU A 178 -37.84 -77.56 4.37
CA GLU A 178 -38.00 -78.81 5.12
C GLU A 178 -39.36 -78.90 5.82
N ASP A 179 -39.85 -77.81 6.41
CA ASP A 179 -41.18 -77.75 7.01
C ASP A 179 -42.30 -77.90 5.97
N ARG A 180 -42.18 -77.27 4.79
CA ARG A 180 -43.13 -77.47 3.67
C ARG A 180 -43.18 -78.94 3.24
N VAL A 181 -42.02 -79.59 3.10
CA VAL A 181 -41.93 -81.01 2.73
C VAL A 181 -42.51 -81.91 3.84
N ARG A 182 -42.25 -81.61 5.12
CA ARG A 182 -42.85 -82.32 6.26
C ARG A 182 -44.38 -82.21 6.25
N VAL A 183 -44.90 -81.01 6.02
CA VAL A 183 -46.33 -80.71 5.98
C VAL A 183 -46.99 -81.38 4.76
N GLU A 184 -46.37 -81.36 3.57
CA GLU A 184 -46.84 -82.10 2.39
C GLU A 184 -46.86 -83.62 2.58
N GLY A 185 -45.85 -84.18 3.26
CA GLY A 185 -45.84 -85.60 3.64
C GLY A 185 -46.96 -85.99 4.61
N SER A 186 -47.43 -85.03 5.41
CA SER A 186 -48.50 -85.21 6.41
C SER A 186 -49.91 -85.20 5.79
N TYR A 187 -50.09 -84.63 4.60
CA TYR A 187 -51.38 -84.56 3.91
C TYR A 187 -51.79 -85.84 3.16
N SER A 188 -51.04 -86.94 3.27
CA SER A 188 -51.40 -88.23 2.65
C SER A 188 -52.29 -89.13 3.53
N ALA A 189 -52.60 -88.73 4.77
CA ALA A 189 -53.55 -89.44 5.62
C ALA A 189 -54.84 -88.60 5.79
N VAL A 190 -55.98 -89.17 5.40
CA VAL A 190 -57.31 -88.58 5.59
C VAL A 190 -57.63 -88.56 7.09
N ASP A 191 -57.59 -87.37 7.69
CA ASP A 191 -57.80 -87.11 9.12
C ASP A 191 -58.99 -86.13 9.31
N PRO A 192 -59.99 -86.39 10.18
CA PRO A 192 -61.21 -85.56 10.32
C PRO A 192 -60.98 -84.16 10.91
N GLN A 193 -59.76 -83.80 11.27
CA GLN A 193 -59.39 -82.55 11.94
C GLN A 193 -58.93 -81.45 10.98
N ARG A 194 -59.49 -81.48 9.76
CA ARG A 194 -59.05 -80.69 8.60
C ARG A 194 -59.36 -79.20 8.74
N GLU A 195 -60.46 -78.87 9.40
CA GLU A 195 -60.96 -77.49 9.54
C GLU A 195 -60.19 -76.73 10.64
N GLU A 196 -59.88 -77.41 11.75
CA GLU A 196 -59.05 -76.87 12.86
C GLU A 196 -57.60 -76.62 12.41
N LYS A 197 -56.99 -77.54 11.65
CA LYS A 197 -55.64 -77.36 11.06
C LYS A 197 -55.59 -76.24 10.02
N LEU A 198 -56.66 -76.02 9.24
CA LEU A 198 -56.73 -74.93 8.26
C LEU A 198 -56.84 -73.57 8.95
N GLU A 199 -57.61 -73.48 10.04
CA GLU A 199 -57.72 -72.27 10.85
C GLU A 199 -56.38 -71.98 11.57
N GLU A 200 -55.69 -72.99 12.11
CA GLU A 200 -54.36 -72.85 12.74
C GLU A 200 -53.29 -72.37 11.73
N ILE A 201 -53.30 -72.88 10.49
CA ILE A 201 -52.41 -72.40 9.42
C ILE A 201 -52.72 -70.94 9.06
N LYS A 202 -53.99 -70.55 9.06
CA LYS A 202 -54.43 -69.20 8.74
C LYS A 202 -54.06 -68.22 9.86
N GLU A 203 -54.26 -68.60 11.11
CA GLU A 203 -53.80 -67.85 12.29
C GLU A 203 -52.27 -67.67 12.27
N PHE A 204 -51.51 -68.72 11.96
CA PHE A 204 -50.06 -68.64 11.84
C PHE A 204 -49.61 -67.71 10.69
N GLN A 205 -50.32 -67.71 9.56
CA GLN A 205 -50.06 -66.77 8.46
C GLN A 205 -50.36 -65.33 8.87
N GLU A 206 -51.47 -65.08 9.57
CA GLU A 206 -51.84 -63.77 10.09
C GLU A 206 -50.81 -63.26 11.11
N GLU A 207 -50.35 -64.12 12.03
CA GLU A 207 -49.28 -63.78 12.98
C GLU A 207 -47.96 -63.47 12.27
N ARG A 208 -47.60 -64.21 11.22
CA ARG A 208 -46.39 -63.96 10.44
C ARG A 208 -46.45 -62.62 9.71
N GLU A 209 -47.57 -62.29 9.08
CA GLU A 209 -47.75 -61.01 8.41
C GLU A 209 -47.80 -59.85 9.42
N LYS A 210 -48.40 -60.06 10.60
CA LYS A 210 -48.38 -59.10 11.71
C LYS A 210 -46.97 -58.85 12.22
N LEU A 211 -46.16 -59.89 12.39
CA LEU A 211 -44.76 -59.79 12.81
C LEU A 211 -43.92 -59.05 11.76
N LYS A 212 -44.10 -59.38 10.47
CA LYS A 212 -43.42 -58.70 9.36
C LYS A 212 -43.80 -57.22 9.29
N SER A 213 -45.07 -56.90 9.49
CA SER A 213 -45.57 -55.52 9.58
C SER A 213 -44.96 -54.77 10.76
N MET A 214 -44.87 -55.40 11.93
CA MET A 214 -44.25 -54.81 13.12
C MET A 214 -42.74 -54.55 12.90
N TYR A 215 -42.03 -55.49 12.28
CA TYR A 215 -40.61 -55.31 11.95
C TYR A 215 -40.39 -54.15 10.98
N MET A 216 -41.21 -54.06 9.92
CA MET A 216 -41.12 -52.95 8.96
C MET A 216 -41.42 -51.59 9.60
N LYS A 217 -42.44 -51.51 10.46
CA LYS A 217 -42.72 -50.28 11.22
C LYS A 217 -41.53 -49.86 12.08
N LYS A 218 -40.97 -50.81 12.85
CA LYS A 218 -39.82 -50.54 13.72
C LYS A 218 -38.58 -50.10 12.93
N LYS A 219 -38.36 -50.67 11.74
CA LYS A 219 -37.30 -50.24 10.83
C LYS A 219 -37.50 -48.79 10.37
N ILE A 220 -38.70 -48.43 9.93
CA ILE A 220 -39.02 -47.05 9.50
C ILE A 220 -38.89 -46.06 10.67
N GLU A 221 -39.34 -46.43 11.86
CA GLU A 221 -39.18 -45.58 13.06
C GLU A 221 -37.71 -45.33 13.39
N LEU A 222 -36.87 -46.36 13.28
CA LEU A 222 -35.44 -46.23 13.53
C LEU A 222 -34.76 -45.34 12.48
N GLU A 223 -35.09 -45.49 11.19
CA GLU A 223 -34.58 -44.63 10.12
C GLU A 223 -34.97 -43.16 10.38
N LYS A 224 -36.24 -42.89 10.70
CA LYS A 224 -36.69 -41.53 11.07
C LYS A 224 -35.95 -40.97 12.27
N TRP A 225 -35.72 -41.78 13.30
CA TRP A 225 -34.99 -41.33 14.49
C TRP A 225 -33.54 -40.96 14.14
N PHE A 226 -32.85 -41.78 13.34
CA PHE A 226 -31.50 -41.45 12.85
C PHE A 226 -31.49 -40.16 12.02
N ASP A 227 -32.42 -39.98 11.09
CA ASP A 227 -32.51 -38.77 10.27
C ASP A 227 -32.73 -37.52 11.12
N THR A 228 -33.59 -37.60 12.15
CA THR A 228 -33.81 -36.49 13.08
C THR A 228 -32.57 -36.15 13.88
N GLU A 229 -31.85 -37.15 14.40
CA GLU A 229 -30.63 -36.93 15.19
C GLU A 229 -29.51 -36.33 14.31
N LEU A 230 -29.39 -36.82 13.07
CA LEU A 230 -28.42 -36.30 12.09
C LEU A 230 -28.72 -34.85 11.72
N THR A 231 -30.01 -34.51 11.53
CA THR A 231 -30.43 -33.12 11.26
C THR A 231 -30.10 -32.21 12.44
N GLN A 232 -30.40 -32.63 13.67
CA GLN A 232 -30.05 -31.87 14.88
C GLN A 232 -28.54 -31.66 15.04
N LEU A 233 -27.74 -32.66 14.67
CA LEU A 233 -26.30 -32.56 14.70
C LEU A 233 -25.81 -31.55 13.66
N MET A 234 -26.31 -31.63 12.43
CA MET A 234 -25.98 -30.68 11.36
C MET A 234 -26.33 -29.25 11.76
N ASP A 235 -27.51 -29.02 12.34
CA ASP A 235 -27.95 -27.71 12.80
C ASP A 235 -27.05 -27.12 13.90
N LYS A 236 -26.52 -27.95 14.81
CA LYS A 236 -25.58 -27.50 15.85
C LYS A 236 -24.27 -26.97 15.25
N TYR A 237 -23.78 -27.57 14.16
CA TYR A 237 -22.52 -27.16 13.54
C TYR A 237 -22.67 -26.05 12.50
N THR A 238 -23.88 -25.80 11.98
CA THR A 238 -24.15 -24.68 11.07
C THR A 238 -24.33 -23.33 11.78
N HIS A 239 -24.65 -23.31 13.07
CA HIS A 239 -24.85 -22.09 13.87
C HIS A 239 -23.61 -21.60 14.65
N ILE A 240 -22.43 -22.17 14.40
CA ILE A 240 -21.15 -21.81 15.05
C ILE A 240 -20.28 -20.85 14.20
N ASN A 241 -20.78 -20.33 13.07
CA ASN A 241 -20.14 -19.27 12.29
C ASN A 241 -20.77 -17.89 12.53
#